data_AF-A0A950D6N5-F1
#
_entry.id   AF-A0A950D6N5-F1
#
_cell.length_a   1.000
_cell.length_b   1.000
_cell.length_c   1.000
_cell.angle_alpha   90.00
_cell.angle_beta   90.00
_cell.angle_gamma   90.00
#
_symmetry.space_group_name_H-M   'P 1'
#
loop_
_entity.id
_entity.type
_entity.pdbx_description
1 polymer ?
#
loop_
_entity_poly.entity_id
_entity_poly.type
_entity_poly.pdbx_seq_one_letter_code
_entity_poly.pdbx_strand_id
1 'polypeptide(L)' 'MCESFNATLECVLLDRHRFKDRREAMLTVFDFIEGSYNPQRRHTSIGSISPMEFERRMT' A
#
# COMPACT_ATOMS: atom_id res chain seq x y z
N MET A 1 6.62 1.41 9.77
CA MET A 1 6.08 1.04 8.44
C MET A 1 4.58 0.78 8.47
N CYS A 2 4.09 -0.05 9.40
CA CYS A 2 2.66 -0.35 9.52
C CYS A 2 1.79 0.91 9.69
N GLU A 3 2.18 1.85 10.57
CA GLU A 3 1.42 3.08 10.78
C GLU A 3 1.35 3.97 9.53
N SER A 4 2.46 4.09 8.79
CA SER A 4 2.49 4.85 7.52
C SER A 4 1.67 4.19 6.41
N PHE A 5 1.63 2.85 6.40
CA PHE A 5 0.77 2.08 5.51
C PHE A 5 -0.71 2.37 5.83
N ASN A 6 -1.13 2.17 7.07
CA ASN A 6 -2.52 2.35 7.50
C ASN A 6 -3.02 3.77 7.20
N ALA A 7 -2.24 4.79 7.58
CA ALA A 7 -2.60 6.18 7.29
C ALA A 7 -2.74 6.47 5.79
N THR A 8 -1.93 5.82 4.96
CA THR A 8 -2.06 5.96 3.50
C THR A 8 -3.29 5.22 2.98
N LEU A 9 -3.49 3.98 3.42
CA LEU A 9 -4.63 3.16 3.02
C LEU A 9 -5.94 3.88 3.34
N GLU A 10 -6.05 4.48 4.53
CA GLU A 10 -7.20 5.27 4.93
C GLU A 10 -7.39 6.50 4.02
N CYS A 11 -6.38 7.35 3.89
CA CYS A 11 -6.51 8.64 3.20
C CYS A 11 -6.66 8.53 1.67
N VAL A 12 -6.02 7.53 1.06
CA VAL A 12 -6.00 7.37 -0.41
C VAL A 12 -7.11 6.47 -0.89
N LEU A 13 -7.42 5.39 -0.15
CA LEU A 13 -8.37 4.37 -0.58
C LEU A 13 -9.68 4.43 0.20
N LEU A 14 -9.64 4.25 1.52
CA LEU A 14 -10.86 3.98 2.30
C LEU A 14 -11.76 5.21 2.46
N ASP A 15 -11.19 6.41 2.63
CA ASP A 15 -11.95 7.65 2.74
C ASP A 15 -12.64 8.04 1.42
N ARG A 16 -12.05 7.63 0.30
CA ARG A 16 -12.47 8.01 -1.05
C ARG A 16 -13.35 6.97 -1.74
N HIS A 17 -13.54 5.80 -1.13
CA HIS A 17 -14.21 4.68 -1.77
C HIS A 17 -15.30 4.09 -0.88
N ARG A 18 -16.48 3.86 -1.45
CA ARG A 18 -17.57 3.12 -0.79
C ARG A 18 -17.68 1.77 -1.47
N PHE A 19 -17.37 0.71 -0.73
CA PHE A 19 -17.46 -0.66 -1.23
C PHE A 19 -18.90 -1.18 -1.15
N LYS A 20 -19.35 -1.83 -2.21
CA LYS A 20 -20.63 -2.52 -2.29
C LYS A 20 -20.65 -3.78 -1.45
N ASP A 21 -19.55 -4.53 -1.47
CA ASP A 21 -19.41 -5.76 -0.70
C ASP A 21 -17.94 -6.04 -0.30
N ARG A 22 -17.76 -7.06 0.55
CA ARG A 22 -16.44 -7.43 1.06
C ARG A 22 -15.48 -7.89 -0.03
N ARG A 23 -15.97 -8.54 -1.08
CA ARG A 23 -15.12 -9.06 -2.16
C ARG A 23 -14.53 -7.91 -2.96
N GLU A 24 -15.34 -6.91 -3.28
CA GLU A 24 -14.85 -5.68 -3.91
C GLU A 24 -13.78 -5.02 -3.05
N ALA A 25 -14.04 -4.80 -1.75
CA ALA A 25 -13.06 -4.21 -0.85
C ALA A 25 -11.72 -4.97 -0.82
N MET A 26 -11.76 -6.30 -0.78
CA MET A 26 -10.55 -7.13 -0.80
C MET A 26 -9.76 -6.97 -2.09
N LEU A 27 -10.42 -6.98 -3.25
CA LEU A 27 -9.76 -6.82 -4.55
C LEU A 27 -9.17 -5.42 -4.71
N THR A 28 -9.92 -4.39 -4.31
CA THR A 28 -9.45 -3.00 -4.39
C THR A 28 -8.28 -2.74 -3.45
N VAL A 29 -8.29 -3.31 -2.24
CA VAL A 29 -7.14 -3.23 -1.32
C VAL A 29 -5.95 -3.98 -1.87
N PHE A 30 -6.15 -5.18 -2.45
CA PHE A 30 -5.07 -5.93 -3.08
C PHE A 30 -4.42 -5.15 -4.22
N ASP A 31 -5.23 -4.59 -5.13
CA ASP A 31 -4.76 -3.78 -6.24
C ASP A 31 -4.03 -2.52 -5.76
N PHE A 32 -4.52 -1.87 -4.70
CA PHE A 32 -3.83 -0.74 -4.09
C PHE A 32 -2.45 -1.15 -3.54
N ILE A 33 -2.37 -2.29 -2.85
CA ILE A 33 -1.12 -2.79 -2.24
C ILE A 33 -0.10 -3.15 -3.34
N GLU A 34 -0.49 -4.02 -4.26
CA GLU A 34 0.41 -4.60 -5.27
C GLU A 34 0.64 -3.69 -6.47
N GLY A 35 -0.38 -2.93 -6.88
CA GLY A 35 -0.31 -2.05 -8.03
C GLY A 35 0.34 -0.70 -7.74
N SER A 36 0.20 -0.20 -6.51
CA SER A 36 0.67 1.15 -6.15
C SER A 36 1.62 1.17 -4.95
N TYR A 37 1.19 0.65 -3.80
CA TYR A 37 1.91 0.85 -2.54
C TYR A 37 3.29 0.17 -2.53
N ASN A 38 3.32 -1.15 -2.64
CA ASN A 38 4.56 -1.94 -2.62
C ASN A 38 5.55 -1.56 -3.72
N PRO A 39 5.15 -1.34 -4.99
CA PRO A 39 6.09 -0.99 -6.04
C PRO A 39 6.60 0.45 -5.97
N GLN A 40 5.76 1.42 -5.56
CA GLN A 40 6.04 2.85 -5.77
C GLN A 40 6.23 3.65 -4.48
N ARG A 41 5.60 3.28 -3.35
CA ARG A 41 5.62 4.11 -2.15
C ARG A 41 6.99 4.11 -1.51
N ARG A 42 7.67 5.25 -1.49
CA ARG A 42 9.00 5.37 -0.87
C ARG A 42 8.91 5.61 0.62
N HIS A 43 9.77 4.95 1.38
CA HIS A 43 9.88 5.09 2.83
C HIS A 43 11.28 5.56 3.23
N THR A 44 11.38 6.72 3.87
CA THR A 44 12.66 7.28 4.35
C THR A 44 13.37 6.33 5.33
N SER A 45 12.61 5.60 6.15
CA SER A 45 13.12 4.61 7.11
C SER A 45 13.91 3.46 6.49
N ILE A 46 13.78 3.21 5.18
CA ILE A 46 14.53 2.18 4.43
C ILE A 46 15.40 2.76 3.34
N GLY A 47 15.87 4.00 3.52
CA GLY A 47 16.74 4.65 2.53
C GLY A 47 15.97 5.25 1.36
N SER A 48 14.69 5.61 1.57
CA SER A 48 13.85 6.25 0.56
C SER A 48 13.69 5.38 -0.70
N ILE A 49 13.45 4.09 -0.52
CA ILE A 49 13.09 3.15 -1.60
C ILE A 49 11.72 2.55 -1.31
N SER A 50 11.14 1.86 -2.30
CA SER A 50 9.85 1.19 -2.14
C SER A 50 9.98 -0.13 -1.37
N PRO A 51 8.90 -0.62 -0.71
CA PRO A 51 8.90 -1.90 -0.02
C PRO A 51 9.39 -3.04 -0.91
N MET A 52 8.89 -3.12 -2.15
CA MET A 52 9.29 -4.15 -3.10
C MET A 52 10.78 -4.07 -3.46
N GLU A 53 11.32 -2.86 -3.64
CA GLU A 53 12.75 -2.68 -3.93
C GLU A 53 13.61 -3.03 -2.72
N PHE A 54 13.15 -2.72 -1.51
CA PHE A 54 13.83 -3.12 -0.29
C PHE A 54 13.87 -4.65 -0.13
N GLU A 55 12.75 -5.34 -0.35
CA GLU A 55 12.68 -6.81 -0.33
C GLU A 55 13.60 -7.45 -1.38
N ARG A 56 13.66 -6.89 -2.59
CA ARG A 56 14.58 -7.35 -3.66
C ARG A 56 16.05 -7.21 -3.29
N ARG A 57 16.43 -6.23 -2.47
CA ARG A 57 17.83 -6.03 -2.02
C ARG A 57 18.20 -6.89 -0.83
N MET A 58 17.22 -7.45 -0.13
CA MET A 58 17.41 -8.34 1.02
C MET A 58 17.44 -9.82 0.64
N THR A 59 17.14 -10.15 -0.61
CA THR A 59 17.21 -11.50 -1.18
C THR A 59 18.42 -11.62 -2.08
#